data_AF-A0A9D4IIS3-F1
#
_entry.id   AF-A0A9D4IIS3-F1
#
_cell.length_a   1.000
_cell.length_b   1.000
_cell.length_c   1.000
_cell.angle_alpha   90.00
_cell.angle_beta   90.00
_cell.angle_gamma   90.00
#
_symmetry.space_group_name_H-M   'P 1'
#
loop_
_entity.id
_entity.type
_entity.pdbx_description
1 polymer ?
#
loop_
_entity_poly.entity_id
_entity_poly.type
_entity_poly.pdbx_seq_one_letter_code
_entity_poly.pdbx_strand_id
1 'polypeptide(L)'
;MRLLLFIAVLWKFSVHKVEALTCLTCDDVVQPRHCTMVMTCPDNEVCFVERRVNSFGEEGYTLGCMRDQVCRNLTSTSPNSRCSQCCSKDLCNHEGCGEPGYLDIRGPVCYNCIAGVPEGRCHHIDICRPGEICSVSGKGMFGTTVFASKCMQKDTCGTHLEYGLEIIGKRGHLSGSGVRSYDVHDCIQCCTADLCNKNCHNSVDGQWGSWGSWSSCNARCNQTRSRPCNNPAPEHGGRNCDGNSTQIQSCVDTCQVDGQWGSWGSWSSCNSRCNQTRSRPCNNPAPKHGGRNCAGNSTQTQNCVDNCQVSDCYELHNIDPTLSSGVYTIIIPLSHTPIQVYCDMETDGGGWTVFQRRFNGSVDFYRNFSDYENGFGFVSGEHWLGLKYIHEIASQGVNQFRLDIVRYNGSKGFDVYGNFGLKPGPFYVFLIGARLRFSGCKSLLATVHGSPNGASFSTFDQDADGYVGGNCAVFDHSGWWHNDCSTLNPNGLYLPGQTNDDVMRYAGEEGLKSTTLMFKPI
;
A
#
# COMPACT_ATOMS: atom_id res chain seq x y z
N MET A 1 -75.00 -10.49 48.56
CA MET A 1 -75.15 -9.12 48.02
C MET A 1 -73.93 -8.84 47.13
N ARG A 2 -74.14 -8.71 45.81
CA ARG A 2 -73.19 -8.28 44.72
C ARG A 2 -71.91 -9.13 44.55
N LEU A 3 -71.78 -10.02 43.56
CA LEU A 3 -71.66 -9.82 42.09
C LEU A 3 -70.50 -8.90 41.69
N LEU A 4 -69.42 -9.48 41.14
CA LEU A 4 -68.88 -9.17 39.80
C LEU A 4 -67.66 -10.07 39.46
N LEU A 5 -67.75 -10.70 38.28
CA LEU A 5 -66.70 -11.43 37.56
C LEU A 5 -65.54 -10.51 37.16
N PHE A 6 -64.32 -11.06 37.04
CA PHE A 6 -63.52 -10.94 35.80
C PHE A 6 -62.60 -12.18 35.64
N ILE A 7 -62.56 -12.69 34.41
CA ILE A 7 -61.80 -13.84 33.92
C ILE A 7 -60.34 -13.43 33.71
N ALA A 8 -59.39 -14.30 34.07
CA ALA A 8 -58.06 -14.30 33.45
C ALA A 8 -57.64 -15.74 33.08
N VAL A 9 -57.32 -15.89 31.80
CA VAL A 9 -56.86 -17.08 31.09
C VAL A 9 -55.38 -17.33 31.40
N LEU A 10 -55.01 -18.63 31.47
CA LEU A 10 -53.73 -19.36 31.27
C LEU A 10 -52.42 -18.54 31.17
N TRP A 11 -51.27 -18.95 31.72
CA TRP A 11 -50.42 -20.03 31.19
C TRP A 11 -49.49 -20.62 32.27
N LYS A 12 -49.22 -21.93 32.14
CA LYS A 12 -48.16 -22.68 32.81
C LYS A 12 -46.83 -22.18 32.22
N PHE A 13 -45.97 -21.55 33.01
CA PHE A 13 -44.61 -21.22 32.57
C PHE A 13 -43.81 -22.52 32.44
N SER A 14 -43.75 -23.07 31.24
CA SER A 14 -42.61 -23.89 30.82
C SER A 14 -41.44 -22.92 30.67
N VAL A 15 -40.37 -23.14 31.41
CA VAL A 15 -39.11 -22.43 31.19
C VAL A 15 -38.54 -22.95 29.87
N HIS A 16 -38.97 -22.37 28.75
CA HIS A 16 -38.19 -22.42 27.52
C HIS A 16 -36.91 -21.66 27.81
N LYS A 17 -35.88 -22.43 28.13
CA LYS A 17 -34.53 -21.91 28.29
C LYS A 17 -34.04 -21.52 26.91
N VAL A 18 -34.18 -20.22 26.63
CA VAL A 18 -33.28 -19.36 25.84
C VAL A 18 -32.42 -20.14 24.85
N GLU A 19 -32.82 -20.17 23.57
CA GLU A 19 -31.87 -20.42 22.48
C GLU A 19 -30.98 -19.17 22.36
N ALA A 20 -29.98 -19.10 23.25
CA ALA A 20 -28.87 -18.20 23.11
C ALA A 20 -28.04 -18.68 21.91
N LEU A 21 -27.71 -17.76 21.01
CA LEU A 21 -26.95 -18.06 19.81
C LEU A 21 -25.59 -18.66 20.18
N THR A 22 -25.32 -19.88 19.74
CA THR A 22 -24.06 -20.58 19.97
C THR A 22 -23.10 -20.36 18.81
N CYS A 23 -22.03 -19.59 19.02
CA CYS A 23 -20.91 -19.48 18.09
C CYS A 23 -19.91 -20.61 18.31
N LEU A 24 -19.28 -21.07 17.24
CA LEU A 24 -18.27 -22.13 17.26
C LEU A 24 -16.89 -21.51 17.13
N THR A 25 -15.91 -21.90 17.96
CA THR A 25 -14.50 -21.61 17.70
C THR A 25 -13.88 -22.83 17.04
N CYS A 26 -13.36 -22.66 15.83
CA CYS A 26 -12.80 -23.78 15.08
C CYS A 26 -11.31 -23.61 14.83
N ASP A 27 -10.58 -24.72 14.83
CA ASP A 27 -9.14 -24.70 14.62
C ASP A 27 -8.85 -24.56 13.12
N ASP A 28 -7.81 -23.78 12.82
CA ASP A 28 -7.47 -23.25 11.49
C ASP A 28 -7.28 -24.31 10.38
N VAL A 29 -7.87 -24.02 9.21
CA VAL A 29 -7.35 -24.15 7.81
C VAL A 29 -8.55 -24.35 6.87
N VAL A 30 -8.81 -23.36 6.00
CA VAL A 30 -9.68 -23.30 4.80
C VAL A 30 -11.14 -23.82 4.88
N GLN A 31 -11.44 -24.86 5.68
CA GLN A 31 -12.75 -25.42 5.97
C GLN A 31 -12.73 -26.00 7.40
N PRO A 32 -13.30 -25.33 8.41
CA PRO A 32 -13.25 -25.81 9.78
C PRO A 32 -14.02 -27.13 9.91
N ARG A 33 -13.30 -28.25 10.00
CA ARG A 33 -13.89 -29.58 10.23
C ARG A 33 -14.00 -29.92 11.70
N HIS A 34 -13.18 -29.30 12.54
CA HIS A 34 -13.15 -29.54 13.99
C HIS A 34 -13.21 -28.21 14.74
N CYS A 35 -14.15 -28.11 15.67
CA CYS A 35 -14.35 -26.95 16.51
C CYS A 35 -14.12 -27.31 17.98
N THR A 36 -13.33 -26.47 18.65
CA THR A 36 -12.78 -26.70 19.99
C THR A 36 -13.63 -26.09 21.09
N MET A 37 -14.45 -25.07 20.81
CA MET A 37 -15.37 -24.51 21.80
C MET A 37 -16.69 -24.05 21.19
N VAL A 38 -17.72 -24.13 22.01
CA VAL A 38 -19.04 -23.56 21.78
C VAL A 38 -19.20 -22.41 22.77
N MET A 39 -19.45 -21.20 22.27
CA MET A 39 -19.66 -20.03 23.11
C MET A 39 -21.03 -19.41 22.83
N THR A 40 -21.77 -19.07 23.88
CA THR A 40 -23.01 -18.28 23.77
C THR A 40 -22.68 -16.80 23.85
N CYS A 41 -23.04 -16.03 22.81
CA CYS A 41 -22.88 -14.58 22.89
C CYS A 41 -23.92 -13.95 23.83
N PRO A 42 -23.54 -12.91 24.61
CA PRO A 42 -24.48 -12.05 25.31
C PRO A 42 -25.48 -11.38 24.36
N ASP A 43 -26.65 -10.97 24.87
CA ASP A 43 -27.76 -10.39 24.07
C ASP A 43 -27.40 -9.11 23.26
N ASN A 44 -26.28 -8.45 23.60
CA ASN A 44 -25.77 -7.25 22.94
C ASN A 44 -24.58 -7.51 22.01
N GLU A 45 -24.25 -8.77 21.76
CA GLU A 45 -23.15 -9.21 20.91
C GLU A 45 -23.65 -10.12 19.77
N VAL A 46 -22.91 -10.13 18.65
CA VAL A 46 -23.19 -10.91 17.45
C VAL A 46 -22.00 -11.81 17.14
N CYS A 47 -22.22 -12.98 16.53
CA CYS A 47 -21.13 -13.84 16.08
C CYS A 47 -20.41 -13.20 14.88
N PHE A 48 -19.08 -13.19 14.87
CA PHE A 48 -18.27 -12.72 13.73
C PHE A 48 -17.30 -13.79 13.23
N VAL A 49 -16.86 -13.65 11.97
CA VAL A 49 -15.77 -14.45 11.37
C VAL A 49 -14.66 -13.55 10.85
N GLU A 50 -13.44 -13.87 11.25
CA GLU A 50 -12.20 -13.21 10.84
C GLU A 50 -11.37 -14.16 9.98
N ARG A 51 -11.06 -13.77 8.75
CA ARG A 51 -10.04 -14.47 7.94
C ARG A 51 -8.65 -14.03 8.39
N ARG A 52 -7.77 -14.99 8.65
CA ARG A 52 -6.35 -14.78 8.92
C ARG A 52 -5.53 -15.43 7.81
N VAL A 53 -4.42 -14.81 7.45
CA VAL A 53 -3.44 -15.41 6.55
C VAL A 53 -2.15 -15.49 7.32
N ASN A 54 -1.62 -16.70 7.49
CA ASN A 54 -0.34 -16.86 8.18
C ASN A 54 0.82 -16.44 7.26
N SER A 55 2.04 -16.41 7.82
CA SER A 55 3.26 -16.03 7.07
C SER A 55 3.60 -16.96 5.90
N PHE A 56 2.94 -18.11 5.78
CA PHE A 56 3.10 -19.08 4.71
C PHE A 56 2.01 -18.95 3.63
N GLY A 57 1.10 -17.98 3.74
CA GLY A 57 0.00 -17.77 2.79
C GLY A 57 -1.19 -18.70 3.01
N GLU A 58 -1.22 -19.47 4.10
CA GLU A 58 -2.34 -20.35 4.42
C GLU A 58 -3.46 -19.55 5.07
N GLU A 59 -4.70 -19.82 4.64
CA GLU A 59 -5.89 -19.12 5.13
C GLU A 59 -6.52 -19.86 6.31
N GLY A 60 -6.59 -19.16 7.44
CA GLY A 60 -7.30 -19.54 8.66
C GLY A 60 -8.55 -18.68 8.88
N TYR A 61 -9.47 -19.16 9.72
CA TYR A 61 -10.67 -18.42 10.09
C TYR A 61 -10.89 -18.49 11.59
N THR A 62 -10.95 -17.34 12.25
CA THR A 62 -11.26 -17.25 13.69
C THR A 62 -12.67 -16.71 13.89
N LEU A 63 -13.44 -17.34 14.79
CA LEU A 63 -14.80 -16.96 15.12
C LEU A 63 -14.89 -16.46 16.58
N GLY A 64 -15.82 -15.54 16.87
CA GLY A 64 -16.04 -15.05 18.23
C GLY A 64 -17.27 -14.16 18.38
N CYS A 65 -17.43 -13.51 19.54
CA CYS A 65 -18.47 -12.53 19.82
C CYS A 65 -17.96 -11.08 19.66
N MET A 66 -18.76 -10.23 19.01
CA MET A 66 -18.47 -8.80 18.84
C MET A 66 -19.70 -7.97 19.24
N ARG A 67 -19.49 -6.87 19.97
CA ARG A 67 -20.60 -5.94 20.29
C ARG A 67 -21.20 -5.33 19.03
N ASP A 68 -22.53 -5.27 19.00
CA ASP A 68 -23.30 -4.74 17.85
C ASP A 68 -22.87 -3.30 17.44
N GLN A 69 -22.48 -2.46 18.40
CA GLN A 69 -21.99 -1.10 18.12
C GLN A 69 -20.63 -1.04 17.41
N VAL A 70 -19.74 -2.01 17.66
CA VAL A 70 -18.41 -2.07 17.03
C VAL A 70 -18.55 -2.50 15.58
N CYS A 71 -19.45 -3.45 15.31
CA CYS A 71 -19.80 -3.87 13.96
C CYS A 71 -20.25 -2.69 13.07
N ARG A 72 -20.98 -1.70 13.61
CA ARG A 72 -21.52 -0.56 12.84
C ARG A 72 -20.49 0.49 12.39
N ASN A 73 -19.30 0.52 12.99
CA ASN A 73 -18.27 1.54 12.76
C ASN A 73 -17.09 1.07 11.89
N LEU A 74 -17.12 -0.15 11.36
CA LEU A 74 -15.99 -0.77 10.63
C LEU A 74 -16.00 -0.45 9.13
N THR A 75 -16.09 0.82 8.75
CA THR A 75 -15.82 1.26 7.38
C THR A 75 -14.31 1.49 7.17
N SER A 76 -13.64 0.42 6.72
CA SER A 76 -12.51 0.44 5.77
C SER A 76 -11.07 0.82 6.19
N THR A 77 -10.51 0.39 7.33
CA THR A 77 -9.04 0.55 7.54
C THR A 77 -8.25 -0.59 8.22
N SER A 78 -8.84 -1.71 8.67
CA SER A 78 -8.04 -2.80 9.28
C SER A 78 -7.99 -4.08 8.42
N PRO A 79 -6.85 -4.79 8.29
CA PRO A 79 -6.74 -6.04 7.50
C PRO A 79 -7.33 -7.29 8.19
N ASN A 80 -7.62 -7.18 9.49
CA ASN A 80 -7.98 -8.30 10.35
C ASN A 80 -9.44 -8.13 10.78
N SER A 81 -10.30 -9.08 10.36
CA SER A 81 -11.78 -9.16 10.46
C SER A 81 -12.59 -7.99 9.90
N ARG A 82 -13.52 -8.27 8.97
CA ARG A 82 -14.47 -7.27 8.46
C ARG A 82 -15.88 -7.84 8.48
N CYS A 83 -16.79 -7.08 9.09
CA CYS A 83 -18.23 -7.29 9.07
C CYS A 83 -18.83 -6.18 8.21
N SER A 84 -19.48 -6.50 7.09
CA SER A 84 -20.01 -5.46 6.18
C SER A 84 -21.46 -5.04 6.48
N GLN A 85 -22.19 -5.82 7.28
CA GLN A 85 -23.54 -5.52 7.74
C GLN A 85 -23.77 -6.13 9.12
N CYS A 86 -24.37 -5.38 10.07
CA CYS A 86 -24.72 -5.91 11.39
C CYS A 86 -26.10 -6.55 11.37
N CYS A 87 -26.19 -7.76 11.92
CA CYS A 87 -27.35 -8.64 11.80
C CYS A 87 -27.77 -9.02 13.20
N SER A 88 -29.06 -8.87 13.51
CA SER A 88 -29.56 -9.30 14.82
C SER A 88 -29.54 -10.83 14.88
N LYS A 89 -28.70 -11.38 15.75
CA LYS A 89 -28.64 -12.82 16.06
C LYS A 89 -28.18 -13.73 14.89
N ASP A 90 -27.51 -13.19 13.88
CA ASP A 90 -26.94 -13.95 12.75
C ASP A 90 -25.42 -13.78 12.68
N LEU A 91 -24.76 -14.74 12.01
CA LEU A 91 -23.32 -14.66 11.70
C LEU A 91 -23.04 -13.49 10.75
N CYS A 92 -22.07 -12.67 11.09
CA CYS A 92 -21.62 -11.57 10.26
C CYS A 92 -20.19 -11.81 9.73
N ASN A 93 -20.00 -11.54 8.44
CA ASN A 93 -18.72 -11.68 7.73
C ASN A 93 -18.48 -10.49 6.78
N HIS A 94 -17.41 -10.56 5.98
CA HIS A 94 -17.02 -9.48 5.07
C HIS A 94 -18.01 -9.23 3.91
N GLU A 95 -18.88 -10.18 3.59
CA GLU A 95 -19.94 -10.12 2.58
C GLU A 95 -21.31 -9.75 3.17
N GLY A 96 -21.50 -9.83 4.49
CA GLY A 96 -22.68 -9.31 5.20
C GLY A 96 -23.22 -10.30 6.23
N CYS A 97 -24.55 -10.30 6.38
CA CYS A 97 -25.28 -11.33 7.14
C CYS A 97 -25.27 -12.65 6.39
N GLY A 98 -24.67 -13.70 6.94
CA GLY A 98 -24.67 -15.03 6.33
C GLY A 98 -23.40 -15.85 6.55
N GLU A 99 -23.45 -17.09 6.04
CA GLU A 99 -22.40 -18.12 6.10
C GLU A 99 -21.02 -17.57 5.66
N PRO A 100 -19.92 -17.94 6.35
CA PRO A 100 -18.59 -17.48 6.03
C PRO A 100 -18.10 -18.13 4.74
N GLY A 101 -18.27 -17.43 3.63
CA GLY A 101 -17.83 -17.90 2.33
C GLY A 101 -18.65 -19.09 1.80
N TYR A 102 -18.77 -19.12 0.49
CA TYR A 102 -19.26 -20.22 -0.33
C TYR A 102 -19.25 -21.62 0.34
N LEU A 103 -20.35 -21.99 0.99
CA LEU A 103 -20.63 -23.36 1.39
C LEU A 103 -22.11 -23.65 1.16
N ASP A 104 -22.50 -23.70 -0.12
CA ASP A 104 -23.74 -24.32 -0.62
C ASP A 104 -23.83 -25.83 -0.32
N ILE A 105 -22.97 -26.31 0.59
CA ILE A 105 -22.55 -27.69 0.70
C ILE A 105 -21.96 -27.94 2.11
N ARG A 106 -22.80 -27.98 3.16
CA ARG A 106 -22.45 -28.62 4.45
C ARG A 106 -23.36 -29.82 4.75
N GLY A 107 -22.81 -30.83 5.42
CA GLY A 107 -23.54 -31.93 6.08
C GLY A 107 -23.87 -31.59 7.55
N PRO A 108 -24.34 -32.57 8.35
CA PRO A 108 -24.72 -32.38 9.75
C PRO A 108 -23.53 -32.06 10.68
N VAL A 109 -23.83 -31.57 11.88
CA VAL A 109 -22.84 -31.20 12.91
C VAL A 109 -22.84 -32.25 14.02
N CYS A 110 -21.67 -32.82 14.33
CA CYS A 110 -21.53 -33.90 15.31
C CYS A 110 -20.95 -33.41 16.63
N TYR A 111 -21.63 -33.70 17.74
CA TYR A 111 -21.18 -33.35 19.09
C TYR A 111 -20.44 -34.52 19.75
N ASN A 112 -19.18 -34.33 20.15
CA ASN A 112 -18.39 -35.36 20.81
C ASN A 112 -18.40 -35.11 22.32
N CYS A 113 -19.06 -36.00 23.07
CA CYS A 113 -19.35 -35.81 24.48
C CYS A 113 -18.72 -36.93 25.34
N ILE A 114 -17.96 -36.54 26.36
CA ILE A 114 -17.52 -37.47 27.40
C ILE A 114 -18.74 -37.80 28.28
N ALA A 115 -18.90 -39.07 28.66
CA ALA A 115 -20.09 -39.51 29.38
C ALA A 115 -20.33 -38.74 30.69
N GLY A 116 -21.57 -38.32 30.92
CA GLY A 116 -22.00 -37.65 32.16
C GLY A 116 -22.08 -36.13 32.08
N VAL A 117 -21.88 -35.54 30.90
CA VAL A 117 -21.91 -34.08 30.70
C VAL A 117 -23.18 -33.66 29.91
N PRO A 118 -23.94 -32.64 30.35
CA PRO A 118 -25.11 -32.12 29.61
C PRO A 118 -24.70 -31.54 28.24
N GLU A 119 -25.62 -31.58 27.26
CA GLU A 119 -25.42 -31.19 25.83
C GLU A 119 -24.67 -29.87 25.61
N GLY A 120 -24.79 -28.90 26.51
CA GLY A 120 -24.10 -27.60 26.43
C GLY A 120 -22.63 -27.56 26.91
N ARG A 121 -21.97 -28.70 27.15
CA ARG A 121 -20.56 -28.76 27.62
C ARG A 121 -19.71 -29.81 26.89
N CYS A 122 -20.11 -30.21 25.67
CA CYS A 122 -19.30 -31.12 24.86
C CYS A 122 -18.05 -30.38 24.34
N HIS A 123 -16.89 -31.01 24.48
CA HIS A 123 -15.59 -30.35 24.29
C HIS A 123 -15.15 -30.24 22.83
N HIS A 124 -15.78 -30.98 21.89
CA HIS A 124 -15.41 -30.95 20.47
C HIS A 124 -16.64 -31.12 19.57
N ILE A 125 -16.66 -30.38 18.45
CA ILE A 125 -17.70 -30.42 17.41
C ILE A 125 -17.08 -30.71 16.06
N ASP A 126 -17.65 -31.65 15.31
CA ASP A 126 -17.25 -31.96 13.93
C ASP A 126 -18.27 -31.41 12.93
N ILE A 127 -17.82 -30.76 11.86
CA ILE A 127 -18.69 -30.27 10.77
C ILE A 127 -18.50 -31.18 9.55
N CYS A 128 -19.56 -31.89 9.15
CA CYS A 128 -19.50 -32.87 8.06
C CYS A 128 -19.59 -32.24 6.67
N ARG A 129 -19.01 -32.92 5.68
CA ARG A 129 -19.15 -32.56 4.26
C ARG A 129 -20.57 -32.88 3.75
N PRO A 130 -20.99 -32.31 2.61
CA PRO A 130 -22.21 -32.75 1.92
C PRO A 130 -22.18 -34.24 1.67
N GLY A 131 -23.25 -34.94 2.03
CA GLY A 131 -23.34 -36.38 1.87
C GLY A 131 -22.61 -37.21 2.95
N GLU A 132 -21.96 -36.57 3.93
CA GLU A 132 -21.52 -37.21 5.17
C GLU A 132 -22.63 -37.14 6.25
N ILE A 133 -22.58 -38.02 7.24
CA ILE A 133 -23.51 -38.17 8.38
C ILE A 133 -22.74 -38.34 9.71
N CYS A 134 -23.35 -38.03 10.85
CA CYS A 134 -22.73 -38.19 12.16
C CYS A 134 -22.87 -39.61 12.73
N SER A 135 -21.76 -40.28 13.09
CA SER A 135 -21.75 -41.62 13.69
C SER A 135 -21.20 -41.63 15.10
N VAL A 136 -21.76 -42.47 15.99
CA VAL A 136 -21.36 -42.60 17.40
C VAL A 136 -20.64 -43.94 17.62
N SER A 137 -19.41 -43.93 18.12
CA SER A 137 -18.66 -45.16 18.48
C SER A 137 -18.32 -45.20 19.98
N GLY A 138 -18.19 -46.39 20.56
CA GLY A 138 -17.81 -46.54 21.98
C GLY A 138 -17.13 -47.86 22.37
N LYS A 139 -15.91 -47.76 22.94
CA LYS A 139 -15.39 -48.63 24.02
C LYS A 139 -14.12 -48.03 24.65
N GLY A 140 -14.15 -47.77 25.96
CA GLY A 140 -12.95 -47.58 26.79
C GLY A 140 -12.55 -48.90 27.48
N MET A 141 -11.26 -49.09 27.72
CA MET A 141 -10.64 -50.35 28.20
C MET A 141 -11.15 -50.84 29.58
N PHE A 142 -11.93 -50.03 30.31
CA PHE A 142 -12.43 -50.31 31.66
C PHE A 142 -13.94 -50.03 31.88
N GLY A 143 -14.76 -50.05 30.83
CA GLY A 143 -16.22 -49.88 30.96
C GLY A 143 -16.70 -48.41 31.10
N THR A 144 -15.82 -47.44 30.88
CA THR A 144 -16.20 -46.04 30.65
C THR A 144 -16.82 -45.89 29.26
N THR A 145 -18.05 -45.39 29.21
CA THR A 145 -18.73 -45.01 27.97
C THR A 145 -18.11 -43.72 27.44
N VAL A 146 -17.74 -43.67 26.16
CA VAL A 146 -17.27 -42.44 25.49
C VAL A 146 -18.11 -42.31 24.22
N PHE A 147 -18.78 -41.18 24.01
CA PHE A 147 -19.54 -40.91 22.80
C PHE A 147 -18.65 -40.13 21.84
N ALA A 148 -17.84 -40.83 21.04
CA ALA A 148 -17.10 -40.16 19.98
C ALA A 148 -18.01 -40.08 18.75
N SER A 149 -18.57 -38.90 18.49
CA SER A 149 -19.25 -38.64 17.23
C SER A 149 -18.22 -38.28 16.16
N LYS A 150 -18.35 -38.82 14.94
CA LYS A 150 -17.47 -38.54 13.78
C LYS A 150 -18.29 -38.47 12.49
N CYS A 151 -17.83 -37.68 11.53
CA CYS A 151 -18.38 -37.65 10.17
C CYS A 151 -18.03 -38.90 9.36
N MET A 152 -19.03 -39.53 8.73
CA MET A 152 -18.87 -40.70 7.86
C MET A 152 -19.69 -40.55 6.57
N GLN A 153 -19.29 -41.18 5.46
CA GLN A 153 -20.08 -41.15 4.22
C GLN A 153 -21.40 -41.90 4.39
N LYS A 154 -22.50 -41.38 3.81
CA LYS A 154 -23.86 -41.96 3.87
C LYS A 154 -23.90 -43.43 3.45
N ASP A 155 -23.09 -43.81 2.47
CA ASP A 155 -23.04 -45.15 1.86
C ASP A 155 -22.48 -46.22 2.81
N THR A 156 -21.68 -45.80 3.79
CA THR A 156 -21.11 -46.65 4.85
C THR A 156 -22.18 -47.17 5.82
N CYS A 157 -23.38 -46.56 5.85
CA CYS A 157 -24.50 -47.05 6.67
C CYS A 157 -25.02 -48.41 6.19
N GLY A 158 -24.93 -48.69 4.88
CA GLY A 158 -25.42 -49.95 4.30
C GLY A 158 -24.52 -51.15 4.56
N THR A 159 -23.19 -50.96 4.66
CA THR A 159 -22.21 -52.05 4.79
C THR A 159 -22.07 -52.60 6.21
N HIS A 160 -22.43 -51.82 7.25
CA HIS A 160 -22.45 -52.28 8.64
C HIS A 160 -23.66 -53.18 8.98
N LEU A 161 -24.72 -53.13 8.19
CA LEU A 161 -25.87 -54.06 8.29
C LEU A 161 -25.53 -55.49 7.81
N GLU A 162 -24.53 -55.65 6.92
CA GLU A 162 -24.16 -56.95 6.35
C GLU A 162 -23.16 -57.76 7.19
N TYR A 163 -22.33 -57.13 8.02
CA TYR A 163 -21.24 -57.81 8.75
C TYR A 163 -21.41 -57.91 10.27
N GLY A 164 -22.60 -57.63 10.81
CA GLY A 164 -22.91 -57.91 12.23
C GLY A 164 -22.02 -57.19 13.25
N LEU A 165 -21.58 -55.96 12.94
CA LEU A 165 -20.90 -55.11 13.93
C LEU A 165 -21.93 -54.34 14.75
N GLU A 166 -22.18 -54.79 15.99
CA GLU A 166 -23.05 -54.11 16.97
C GLU A 166 -22.51 -52.71 17.32
N ILE A 167 -23.29 -51.65 17.03
CA ILE A 167 -23.12 -50.34 17.67
C ILE A 167 -23.86 -50.40 19.02
N ILE A 168 -23.12 -50.70 20.09
CA ILE A 168 -23.69 -50.96 21.43
C ILE A 168 -23.96 -49.64 22.16
N GLY A 169 -25.22 -49.21 22.17
CA GLY A 169 -25.74 -48.23 23.13
C GLY A 169 -26.57 -48.93 24.21
N LYS A 170 -26.00 -49.23 25.38
CA LYS A 170 -26.80 -49.78 26.50
C LYS A 170 -26.37 -49.24 27.85
N ARG A 171 -27.35 -48.97 28.72
CA ARG A 171 -27.14 -48.95 30.17
C ARG A 171 -28.12 -49.90 30.83
N GLY A 172 -27.58 -50.87 31.55
CA GLY A 172 -28.33 -51.72 32.46
C GLY A 172 -27.43 -52.06 33.65
N HIS A 173 -27.68 -51.43 34.79
CA HIS A 173 -27.20 -51.94 36.07
C HIS A 173 -27.91 -53.27 36.32
N LEU A 174 -27.14 -54.33 36.51
CA LEU A 174 -27.64 -55.57 37.11
C LEU A 174 -27.61 -55.42 38.63
N SER A 175 -28.76 -55.55 39.27
CA SER A 175 -28.96 -56.57 40.31
C SER A 175 -30.42 -56.54 40.79
N GLY A 176 -31.13 -57.66 40.61
CA GLY A 176 -32.39 -57.94 41.29
C GLY A 176 -33.54 -58.37 40.38
N SER A 177 -33.53 -59.65 40.01
CA SER A 177 -34.70 -60.52 39.80
C SER A 177 -35.86 -60.01 38.92
N GLY A 178 -35.86 -60.50 37.68
CA GLY A 178 -37.06 -60.87 36.94
C GLY A 178 -37.75 -59.75 36.18
N VAL A 179 -37.55 -59.68 34.85
CA VAL A 179 -38.56 -59.35 33.83
C VAL A 179 -38.00 -59.76 32.45
N ARG A 180 -38.91 -60.19 31.57
CA ARG A 180 -38.71 -60.83 30.27
C ARG A 180 -38.11 -59.91 29.20
N SER A 181 -37.54 -60.58 28.19
CA SER A 181 -37.31 -60.15 26.80
C SER A 181 -38.21 -59.02 26.30
N TYR A 182 -37.64 -58.23 25.36
CA TYR A 182 -38.16 -57.09 24.60
C TYR A 182 -37.86 -55.71 25.22
N ASP A 183 -36.70 -55.17 24.83
CA ASP A 183 -36.40 -53.75 24.56
C ASP A 183 -34.89 -53.52 24.58
N VAL A 184 -34.19 -54.24 23.70
CA VAL A 184 -32.86 -53.83 23.24
C VAL A 184 -33.13 -52.79 22.13
N HIS A 185 -32.93 -51.51 22.40
CA HIS A 185 -32.98 -50.49 21.35
C HIS A 185 -31.60 -50.42 20.69
N ASP A 186 -31.32 -51.45 19.89
CA ASP A 186 -30.19 -51.51 18.98
C ASP A 186 -30.32 -50.37 17.95
N CYS A 187 -29.20 -49.76 17.58
CA CYS A 187 -29.16 -48.73 16.54
C CYS A 187 -29.26 -49.37 15.14
N ILE A 188 -30.42 -49.93 14.77
CA ILE A 188 -30.59 -50.72 13.52
C ILE A 188 -31.21 -49.90 12.36
N GLN A 189 -31.60 -48.64 12.55
CA GLN A 189 -32.20 -47.84 11.47
C GLN A 189 -31.44 -46.55 11.15
N CYS A 190 -30.97 -46.44 9.90
CA CYS A 190 -30.39 -45.22 9.33
C CYS A 190 -31.53 -44.21 9.05
N CYS A 191 -31.53 -43.05 9.73
CA CYS A 191 -32.36 -41.91 9.34
C CYS A 191 -31.73 -41.22 8.11
N THR A 192 -32.50 -40.51 7.29
CA THR A 192 -32.02 -39.96 5.99
C THR A 192 -31.01 -38.82 6.14
N ALA A 193 -30.93 -38.19 7.34
CA ALA A 193 -30.06 -37.05 7.65
C ALA A 193 -29.10 -37.22 8.86
N ASP A 194 -29.30 -38.18 9.79
CA ASP A 194 -28.42 -38.41 10.98
C ASP A 194 -28.39 -39.89 11.44
N LEU A 195 -27.34 -40.35 12.11
CA LEU A 195 -27.27 -41.69 12.72
C LEU A 195 -27.77 -41.67 14.19
N CYS A 196 -28.67 -42.60 14.53
CA CYS A 196 -29.10 -42.95 15.88
C CYS A 196 -30.02 -41.96 16.63
N ASN A 197 -31.26 -41.79 16.15
CA ASN A 197 -32.35 -41.27 16.99
C ASN A 197 -33.35 -42.39 17.33
N LYS A 198 -33.75 -42.49 18.61
CA LYS A 198 -34.64 -43.54 19.15
C LYS A 198 -36.02 -43.57 18.45
N ASN A 199 -36.38 -42.52 17.70
CA ASN A 199 -37.67 -42.32 17.04
C ASN A 199 -37.59 -42.16 15.50
N CYS A 200 -36.71 -42.89 14.79
CA CYS A 200 -36.61 -42.79 13.32
C CYS A 200 -37.93 -43.08 12.55
N HIS A 201 -38.93 -43.71 13.17
CA HIS A 201 -40.24 -43.96 12.54
C HIS A 201 -41.15 -42.71 12.48
N ASN A 202 -40.78 -41.63 13.18
CA ASN A 202 -41.52 -40.36 13.26
C ASN A 202 -40.66 -39.17 12.78
N SER A 203 -39.80 -39.36 11.77
CA SER A 203 -39.02 -38.27 11.19
C SER A 203 -39.94 -37.16 10.67
N VAL A 204 -39.71 -35.94 11.13
CA VAL A 204 -40.43 -34.76 10.64
C VAL A 204 -39.48 -34.02 9.70
N ASP A 205 -39.77 -34.03 8.41
CA ASP A 205 -39.04 -33.22 7.45
C ASP A 205 -39.34 -31.73 7.70
N GLY A 206 -38.30 -30.92 7.68
CA GLY A 206 -38.41 -29.48 7.85
C GLY A 206 -39.21 -28.84 6.73
N GLN A 207 -40.05 -27.89 7.09
CA GLN A 207 -40.73 -27.02 6.14
C GLN A 207 -40.50 -25.55 6.49
N TRP A 208 -40.43 -24.74 5.43
CA TRP A 208 -40.19 -23.31 5.54
C TRP A 208 -41.31 -22.63 6.34
N GLY A 209 -40.91 -21.85 7.34
CA GLY A 209 -41.74 -20.86 7.99
C GLY A 209 -42.08 -19.70 7.06
N SER A 210 -42.91 -18.78 7.56
CA SER A 210 -43.24 -17.56 6.82
C SER A 210 -42.02 -16.66 6.66
N TRP A 211 -41.98 -15.95 5.54
CA TRP A 211 -40.98 -14.89 5.32
C TRP A 211 -41.14 -13.77 6.35
N GLY A 212 -40.01 -13.30 6.87
CA GLY A 212 -39.95 -12.07 7.65
C GLY A 212 -40.24 -10.83 6.81
N SER A 213 -40.34 -9.68 7.48
CA SER A 213 -40.45 -8.37 6.83
C SER A 213 -39.21 -8.04 6.01
N TRP A 214 -39.38 -7.25 4.96
CA TRP A 214 -38.27 -6.69 4.19
C TRP A 214 -37.44 -5.73 5.04
N SER A 215 -36.11 -5.78 4.87
CA SER A 215 -35.20 -4.79 5.40
C SER A 215 -35.44 -3.42 4.77
N SER A 216 -34.89 -2.37 5.38
CA SER A 216 -34.72 -1.08 4.69
C SER A 216 -33.90 -1.25 3.41
N CYS A 217 -34.17 -0.40 2.42
CA CYS A 217 -33.45 -0.35 1.16
C CYS A 217 -31.99 0.07 1.38
N ASN A 218 -31.03 -0.68 0.84
CA ASN A 218 -29.61 -0.36 0.96
C ASN A 218 -29.14 0.65 -0.11
N ALA A 219 -27.89 1.09 -0.03
CA ALA A 219 -27.29 2.04 -0.98
C ALA A 219 -27.19 1.54 -2.44
N ARG A 220 -27.46 0.24 -2.69
CA ARG A 220 -27.54 -0.38 -4.01
C ARG A 220 -28.99 -0.61 -4.48
N CYS A 221 -29.95 -0.07 -3.74
CA CYS A 221 -31.39 -0.19 -3.96
C CYS A 221 -31.94 -1.62 -3.88
N ASN A 222 -31.36 -2.42 -2.99
CA ASN A 222 -31.84 -3.77 -2.67
C ASN A 222 -32.34 -3.84 -1.23
N GLN A 223 -33.38 -4.64 -1.01
CA GLN A 223 -33.87 -5.06 0.29
C GLN A 223 -33.82 -6.57 0.40
N THR A 224 -33.69 -7.06 1.63
CA THR A 224 -33.53 -8.49 1.93
C THR A 224 -34.54 -8.94 2.95
N ARG A 225 -34.97 -10.20 2.89
CA ARG A 225 -35.78 -10.85 3.93
C ARG A 225 -35.38 -12.30 4.06
N SER A 226 -35.56 -12.86 5.24
CA SER A 226 -35.24 -14.26 5.55
C SER A 226 -36.46 -15.04 6.02
N ARG A 227 -36.39 -16.37 5.95
CA ARG A 227 -37.38 -17.30 6.50
C ARG A 227 -36.68 -18.43 7.28
N PRO A 228 -37.18 -18.80 8.47
CA PRO A 228 -36.65 -19.92 9.24
C PRO A 228 -37.20 -21.28 8.75
N CYS A 229 -36.44 -22.36 8.93
CA CYS A 229 -36.89 -23.74 8.68
C CYS A 229 -37.54 -24.31 9.95
N ASN A 230 -38.76 -23.89 10.27
CA ASN A 230 -39.36 -24.16 11.58
C ASN A 230 -40.87 -24.47 11.56
N ASN A 231 -41.48 -24.73 10.40
CA ASN A 231 -42.94 -24.93 10.33
C ASN A 231 -43.35 -26.15 9.48
N PRO A 232 -43.04 -27.39 9.92
CA PRO A 232 -42.33 -27.75 11.16
C PRO A 232 -40.80 -27.68 11.02
N ALA A 233 -40.08 -27.62 12.16
CA ALA A 233 -38.63 -27.80 12.16
C ALA A 233 -38.29 -29.29 11.88
N PRO A 234 -37.13 -29.59 11.29
CA PRO A 234 -36.66 -30.97 11.16
C PRO A 234 -36.53 -31.62 12.54
N GLU A 235 -37.22 -32.74 12.76
CA GLU A 235 -37.12 -33.52 13.99
C GLU A 235 -36.81 -34.98 13.67
N HIS A 236 -36.19 -35.67 14.62
CA HIS A 236 -35.92 -37.12 14.55
C HIS A 236 -35.18 -37.56 13.28
N GLY A 237 -34.25 -36.73 12.79
CA GLY A 237 -33.44 -37.03 11.60
C GLY A 237 -34.17 -36.81 10.26
N GLY A 238 -35.25 -36.02 10.25
CA GLY A 238 -35.91 -35.55 9.03
C GLY A 238 -35.04 -34.60 8.20
N ARG A 239 -35.40 -34.43 6.93
CA ARG A 239 -34.66 -33.59 5.96
C ARG A 239 -34.73 -32.11 6.34
N ASN A 240 -33.66 -31.37 6.06
CA ASN A 240 -33.68 -29.91 6.16
C ASN A 240 -34.55 -29.30 5.04
N CYS A 241 -34.89 -28.02 5.15
CA CYS A 241 -35.70 -27.34 4.15
C CYS A 241 -34.92 -27.13 2.85
N ASP A 242 -35.50 -27.55 1.72
CA ASP A 242 -34.91 -27.35 0.39
C ASP A 242 -35.16 -25.92 -0.14
N GLY A 243 -34.09 -25.24 -0.55
CA GLY A 243 -34.11 -23.90 -1.17
C GLY A 243 -33.48 -22.79 -0.32
N ASN A 244 -33.53 -21.54 -0.82
CA ASN A 244 -32.88 -20.42 -0.14
C ASN A 244 -33.67 -19.94 1.09
N SER A 245 -32.97 -19.72 2.19
CA SER A 245 -33.47 -19.08 3.42
C SER A 245 -33.53 -17.55 3.32
N THR A 246 -32.90 -16.97 2.31
CA THR A 246 -32.81 -15.52 2.09
C THR A 246 -33.30 -15.14 0.70
N GLN A 247 -34.01 -14.02 0.61
CA GLN A 247 -34.49 -13.43 -0.64
C GLN A 247 -34.04 -11.98 -0.76
N ILE A 248 -33.68 -11.56 -1.99
CA ILE A 248 -33.26 -10.19 -2.32
C ILE A 248 -34.22 -9.63 -3.39
N GLN A 249 -34.61 -8.37 -3.26
CA GLN A 249 -35.45 -7.67 -4.23
C GLN A 249 -35.04 -6.18 -4.37
N SER A 250 -35.29 -5.60 -5.55
CA SER A 250 -35.10 -4.16 -5.80
C SER A 250 -36.19 -3.29 -5.15
N CYS A 251 -35.80 -2.16 -4.58
CA CYS A 251 -36.68 -1.13 -4.02
C CYS A 251 -36.43 0.21 -4.74
N VAL A 252 -37.21 0.50 -5.78
CA VAL A 252 -36.91 1.60 -6.74
C VAL A 252 -37.52 2.95 -6.31
N ASP A 253 -38.68 2.95 -5.66
CA ASP A 253 -39.45 4.19 -5.45
C ASP A 253 -38.98 5.05 -4.24
N THR A 254 -38.05 4.55 -3.42
CA THR A 254 -37.58 5.24 -2.19
C THR A 254 -36.06 5.40 -2.11
N CYS A 255 -35.31 4.97 -3.13
CA CYS A 255 -33.86 4.85 -3.06
C CYS A 255 -33.13 6.05 -3.70
N GLN A 256 -33.12 7.20 -3.01
CA GLN A 256 -32.19 8.28 -3.37
C GLN A 256 -30.77 7.86 -3.01
N VAL A 257 -29.90 7.73 -4.02
CA VAL A 257 -28.50 7.33 -3.81
C VAL A 257 -27.61 8.52 -4.14
N ASP A 258 -26.97 9.08 -3.13
CA ASP A 258 -25.93 10.10 -3.31
C ASP A 258 -24.67 9.44 -3.91
N GLY A 259 -24.05 10.13 -4.86
CA GLY A 259 -22.84 9.66 -5.52
C GLY A 259 -21.64 9.62 -4.58
N GLN A 260 -20.83 8.58 -4.71
CA GLN A 260 -19.52 8.49 -4.06
C GLN A 260 -18.43 8.20 -5.09
N TRP A 261 -17.24 8.71 -4.77
CA TRP A 261 -16.07 8.57 -5.63
C TRP A 261 -15.64 7.11 -5.75
N GLY A 262 -15.42 6.66 -6.98
CA GLY A 262 -14.65 5.47 -7.27
C GLY A 262 -13.16 5.68 -7.00
N SER A 263 -12.39 4.62 -7.19
CA SER A 263 -10.93 4.68 -7.06
C SER A 263 -10.31 5.65 -8.06
N TRP A 264 -9.20 6.27 -7.67
CA TRP A 264 -8.36 7.02 -8.59
C TRP A 264 -7.79 6.11 -9.68
N GLY A 265 -7.78 6.59 -10.92
CA GLY A 265 -7.02 5.99 -12.01
C GLY A 265 -5.50 6.19 -11.83
N SER A 266 -4.74 5.58 -12.74
CA SER A 266 -3.29 5.78 -12.82
C SER A 266 -2.93 7.23 -13.15
N TRP A 267 -1.73 7.65 -12.74
CA TRP A 267 -1.16 8.93 -13.15
C TRP A 267 -0.87 8.96 -14.65
N SER A 268 -1.07 10.11 -15.29
CA SER A 268 -0.61 10.39 -16.64
C SER A 268 0.93 10.41 -16.70
N SER A 269 1.48 10.37 -17.91
CA SER A 269 2.87 10.78 -18.12
C SER A 269 3.10 12.21 -17.61
N CYS A 270 4.33 12.49 -17.17
CA CYS A 270 4.75 13.82 -16.77
C CYS A 270 4.70 14.76 -18.00
N ASN A 271 4.05 15.91 -17.87
CA ASN A 271 4.02 16.90 -18.94
C ASN A 271 5.28 17.79 -18.92
N SER A 272 5.40 18.67 -19.93
CA SER A 272 6.51 19.63 -20.04
C SER A 272 6.58 20.68 -18.93
N ARG A 273 5.58 20.74 -18.03
CA ARG A 273 5.56 21.62 -16.85
C ARG A 273 5.72 20.83 -15.55
N CYS A 274 6.35 19.64 -15.62
CA CYS A 274 6.56 18.70 -14.53
C CYS A 274 5.29 18.36 -13.73
N ASN A 275 4.13 18.33 -14.37
CA ASN A 275 2.86 18.00 -13.75
C ASN A 275 2.29 16.71 -14.34
N GLN A 276 1.74 15.86 -13.48
CA GLN A 276 0.97 14.69 -13.86
C GLN A 276 -0.43 14.79 -13.26
N THR A 277 -1.41 14.25 -13.97
CA THR A 277 -2.81 14.27 -13.53
C THR A 277 -3.38 12.86 -13.44
N ARG A 278 -4.31 12.67 -12.53
CA ARG A 278 -5.15 11.46 -12.46
C ARG A 278 -6.59 11.86 -12.17
N SER A 279 -7.52 11.01 -12.60
CA SER A 279 -8.96 11.25 -12.41
C SER A 279 -9.62 10.10 -11.66
N ARG A 280 -10.76 10.39 -11.05
CA ARG A 280 -11.63 9.39 -10.41
C ARG A 280 -13.08 9.59 -10.88
N PRO A 281 -13.81 8.50 -11.20
CA PRO A 281 -15.20 8.59 -11.59
C PRO A 281 -16.13 8.66 -10.36
N CYS A 282 -17.28 9.33 -10.50
CA CYS A 282 -18.34 9.34 -9.47
C CYS A 282 -19.28 8.13 -9.66
N ASN A 283 -18.81 6.94 -9.32
CA ASN A 283 -19.50 5.70 -9.69
C ASN A 283 -19.55 4.62 -8.60
N ASN A 284 -19.14 4.89 -7.36
CA ASN A 284 -19.09 3.86 -6.32
C ASN A 284 -19.78 4.26 -5.01
N PRO A 285 -21.11 4.48 -5.00
CA PRO A 285 -22.05 4.31 -6.10
C PRO A 285 -22.23 5.57 -6.96
N ALA A 286 -22.77 5.42 -8.17
CA ALA A 286 -23.21 6.55 -8.98
C ALA A 286 -24.49 7.18 -8.41
N PRO A 287 -24.69 8.50 -8.51
CA PRO A 287 -25.94 9.14 -8.08
C PRO A 287 -27.16 8.53 -8.81
N LYS A 288 -28.22 8.20 -8.08
CA LYS A 288 -29.48 7.71 -8.64
C LYS A 288 -30.69 8.37 -7.99
N HIS A 289 -31.79 8.43 -8.74
CA HIS A 289 -33.12 8.87 -8.27
C HIS A 289 -33.12 10.25 -7.59
N GLY A 290 -32.33 11.20 -8.10
CA GLY A 290 -32.24 12.56 -7.55
C GLY A 290 -31.22 12.74 -6.42
N GLY A 291 -30.38 11.73 -6.14
CA GLY A 291 -29.25 11.86 -5.22
C GLY A 291 -28.19 12.85 -5.68
N ARG A 292 -27.41 13.37 -4.73
CA ARG A 292 -26.39 14.40 -4.94
C ARG A 292 -25.22 13.86 -5.74
N ASN A 293 -24.60 14.74 -6.54
CA ASN A 293 -23.34 14.41 -7.21
C ASN A 293 -22.17 14.36 -6.20
N CYS A 294 -21.06 13.73 -6.58
CA CYS A 294 -19.90 13.61 -5.70
C CYS A 294 -19.31 14.98 -5.33
N ALA A 295 -19.03 15.19 -4.04
CA ALA A 295 -18.42 16.41 -3.54
C ALA A 295 -16.88 16.38 -3.67
N GLY A 296 -16.29 17.47 -4.15
CA GLY A 296 -14.84 17.63 -4.34
C GLY A 296 -14.37 17.46 -5.79
N ASN A 297 -13.06 17.46 -6.00
CA ASN A 297 -12.50 17.39 -7.36
C ASN A 297 -12.47 15.95 -7.90
N SER A 298 -12.84 15.79 -9.17
CA SER A 298 -12.70 14.56 -9.96
C SER A 298 -11.30 14.36 -10.54
N THR A 299 -10.47 15.40 -10.52
CA THR A 299 -9.10 15.40 -11.04
C THR A 299 -8.13 15.84 -9.94
N GLN A 300 -6.99 15.17 -9.86
CA GLN A 300 -5.87 15.55 -9.00
C GLN A 300 -4.65 15.80 -9.87
N THR A 301 -3.89 16.84 -9.52
CA THR A 301 -2.60 17.18 -10.14
C THR A 301 -1.50 17.08 -9.09
N GLN A 302 -0.34 16.56 -9.46
CA GLN A 302 0.85 16.59 -8.62
C GLN A 302 2.12 16.80 -9.46
N ASN A 303 3.20 17.22 -8.80
CA ASN A 303 4.51 17.37 -9.43
C ASN A 303 5.14 15.98 -9.71
N CYS A 304 5.94 15.90 -10.77
CA CYS A 304 6.68 14.70 -11.19
C CYS A 304 8.14 15.02 -11.50
N VAL A 305 8.80 15.73 -10.59
CA VAL A 305 10.17 16.27 -10.74
C VAL A 305 11.17 15.19 -11.20
N ASP A 306 11.06 13.97 -10.68
CA ASP A 306 11.98 12.86 -11.03
C ASP A 306 11.95 12.43 -12.51
N ASN A 307 10.89 12.78 -13.27
CA ASN A 307 10.74 12.44 -14.68
C ASN A 307 10.61 13.68 -15.58
N CYS A 308 11.01 14.85 -15.08
CA CYS A 308 10.88 16.06 -15.85
C CYS A 308 12.08 16.29 -16.77
N GLN A 309 11.81 16.53 -18.05
CA GLN A 309 12.82 16.84 -19.07
C GLN A 309 13.19 18.33 -18.97
N VAL A 310 13.92 18.72 -17.92
CA VAL A 310 14.40 20.10 -17.74
C VAL A 310 15.76 20.29 -18.40
N SER A 311 15.97 21.44 -19.01
CA SER A 311 17.16 21.75 -19.81
C SER A 311 18.31 22.36 -19.00
N ASP A 312 18.00 23.00 -17.88
CA ASP A 312 18.97 23.60 -16.96
C ASP A 312 18.41 23.74 -15.52
N CYS A 313 19.27 24.19 -14.60
CA CYS A 313 18.91 24.41 -13.20
C CYS A 313 17.91 25.57 -13.00
N TYR A 314 17.83 26.52 -13.93
CA TYR A 314 16.95 27.68 -13.82
C TYR A 314 15.51 27.30 -14.11
N GLU A 315 15.28 26.51 -15.15
CA GLU A 315 13.99 25.91 -15.45
C GLU A 315 13.51 25.06 -14.27
N LEU A 316 14.39 24.22 -13.72
CA LEU A 316 14.09 23.41 -12.53
C LEU A 316 13.68 24.26 -11.33
N HIS A 317 14.43 25.33 -11.04
CA HIS A 317 14.13 26.26 -9.94
C HIS A 317 12.81 27.02 -10.14
N ASN A 318 12.47 27.41 -11.37
CA ASN A 318 11.20 28.08 -11.66
C ASN A 318 9.98 27.15 -11.49
N ILE A 319 10.18 25.85 -11.67
CA ILE A 319 9.14 24.84 -11.48
C ILE A 319 8.92 24.56 -9.99
N ASP A 320 10.01 24.44 -9.23
CA ASP A 320 9.95 24.26 -7.77
C ASP A 320 11.00 25.13 -7.06
N PRO A 321 10.60 26.34 -6.62
CA PRO A 321 11.49 27.25 -5.89
C PRO A 321 11.84 26.77 -4.47
N THR A 322 11.30 25.63 -4.01
CA THR A 322 11.61 25.08 -2.68
C THR A 322 12.79 24.12 -2.68
N LEU A 323 13.32 23.80 -3.86
CA LEU A 323 14.48 22.93 -4.03
C LEU A 323 15.73 23.54 -3.38
N SER A 324 16.49 22.71 -2.66
CA SER A 324 17.78 23.08 -2.07
C SER A 324 18.92 22.94 -3.07
N SER A 325 20.06 23.56 -2.81
CA SER A 325 21.25 23.32 -3.64
C SER A 325 21.66 21.85 -3.61
N GLY A 326 22.05 21.28 -4.76
CA GLY A 326 22.32 19.84 -4.84
C GLY A 326 22.62 19.34 -6.25
N VAL A 327 22.77 18.03 -6.37
CA VAL A 327 22.97 17.37 -7.66
C VAL A 327 21.61 17.00 -8.26
N TYR A 328 21.39 17.41 -9.49
CA TYR A 328 20.17 17.17 -10.25
C TYR A 328 20.51 16.62 -11.64
N THR A 329 19.53 15.96 -12.25
CA THR A 329 19.63 15.50 -13.64
C THR A 329 18.97 16.52 -14.54
N ILE A 330 19.68 16.97 -15.57
CA ILE A 330 19.15 17.80 -16.65
C ILE A 330 19.30 17.04 -17.98
N ILE A 331 18.48 17.41 -18.95
CA ILE A 331 18.52 16.87 -20.30
C ILE A 331 19.21 17.87 -21.20
N ILE A 332 20.31 17.45 -21.79
CA ILE A 332 21.07 18.28 -22.71
C ILE A 332 20.25 18.56 -23.98
N PRO A 333 20.06 19.84 -24.39
CA PRO A 333 19.05 20.22 -25.39
C PRO A 333 19.18 19.61 -26.79
N LEU A 334 20.37 19.50 -27.38
CA LEU A 334 20.55 18.99 -28.76
C LEU A 334 20.75 17.49 -28.76
N SER A 335 21.52 16.96 -27.82
CA SER A 335 21.80 15.53 -27.74
C SER A 335 20.68 14.71 -27.08
N HIS A 336 19.75 15.36 -26.38
CA HIS A 336 18.73 14.72 -25.54
C HIS A 336 19.31 13.73 -24.52
N THR A 337 20.57 13.93 -24.11
CA THR A 337 21.25 13.05 -23.17
C THR A 337 21.04 13.53 -21.74
N PRO A 338 20.64 12.64 -20.80
CA PRO A 338 20.59 12.98 -19.40
C PRO A 338 22.00 13.09 -18.83
N ILE A 339 22.31 14.22 -18.18
CA ILE A 339 23.55 14.41 -17.42
C ILE A 339 23.24 14.89 -16.01
N GLN A 340 24.15 14.63 -15.08
CA GLN A 340 24.06 15.20 -13.74
C GLN A 340 24.82 16.52 -13.69
N VAL A 341 24.25 17.51 -13.00
CA VAL A 341 24.84 18.82 -12.74
C VAL A 341 24.62 19.21 -11.29
N TYR A 342 25.48 20.09 -10.77
CA TYR A 342 25.21 20.73 -9.50
C TYR A 342 24.43 22.02 -9.73
N CYS A 343 23.24 22.11 -9.11
CA CYS A 343 22.44 23.31 -9.12
C CYS A 343 22.61 24.06 -7.80
N ASP A 344 23.02 25.33 -7.86
CA ASP A 344 22.93 26.25 -6.73
C ASP A 344 21.56 26.93 -6.78
N MET A 345 20.71 26.55 -5.83
CA MET A 345 19.31 27.01 -5.71
C MET A 345 19.14 28.14 -4.69
N GLU A 346 20.23 28.62 -4.09
CA GLU A 346 20.18 29.53 -2.94
C GLU A 346 20.82 30.88 -3.26
N THR A 347 21.95 30.87 -3.96
CA THR A 347 22.73 32.08 -4.24
C THR A 347 22.00 32.98 -5.24
N ASP A 348 21.84 34.27 -4.93
CA ASP A 348 21.33 35.30 -5.86
C ASP A 348 20.03 34.89 -6.60
N GLY A 349 19.08 34.34 -5.82
CA GLY A 349 17.78 33.90 -6.31
C GLY A 349 17.76 32.50 -6.96
N GLY A 350 18.82 31.72 -6.81
CA GLY A 350 18.87 30.31 -7.22
C GLY A 350 18.88 30.07 -8.73
N GLY A 351 18.73 28.81 -9.11
CA GLY A 351 18.66 28.36 -10.50
C GLY A 351 19.98 28.42 -11.25
N TRP A 352 21.12 28.34 -10.56
CA TRP A 352 22.44 28.41 -11.19
C TRP A 352 22.96 27.02 -11.55
N THR A 353 23.36 26.83 -12.80
CA THR A 353 24.09 25.64 -13.24
C THR A 353 25.57 25.85 -12.95
N VAL A 354 26.12 25.11 -11.99
CA VAL A 354 27.54 25.16 -11.63
C VAL A 354 28.33 24.29 -12.60
N PHE A 355 29.32 24.88 -13.26
CA PHE A 355 30.17 24.17 -14.22
C PHE A 355 31.61 23.99 -13.78
N GLN A 356 32.05 24.74 -12.77
CA GLN A 356 33.31 24.50 -12.09
C GLN A 356 33.12 24.74 -10.60
N ARG A 357 33.65 23.82 -9.79
CA ARG A 357 33.69 23.98 -8.34
C ARG A 357 35.01 23.48 -7.76
N ARG A 358 35.66 24.30 -6.93
CA ARG A 358 36.92 24.01 -6.23
C ARG A 358 36.83 24.47 -4.78
N PHE A 359 37.20 23.63 -3.81
CA PHE A 359 37.17 23.97 -2.38
C PHE A 359 38.02 23.07 -1.46
N ASN A 360 38.59 21.95 -1.94
CA ASN A 360 39.35 21.02 -1.10
C ASN A 360 40.52 20.31 -1.79
N GLY A 361 40.73 20.50 -3.10
CA GLY A 361 41.82 19.89 -3.85
C GLY A 361 41.69 18.38 -4.07
N SER A 362 40.49 17.83 -3.94
CA SER A 362 40.22 16.39 -4.13
C SER A 362 40.35 15.91 -5.58
N VAL A 363 40.28 16.85 -6.54
CA VAL A 363 40.39 16.55 -7.97
C VAL A 363 41.57 17.31 -8.56
N ASP A 364 42.35 16.63 -9.40
CA ASP A 364 43.43 17.26 -10.18
C ASP A 364 42.85 17.93 -11.43
N PHE A 365 43.14 19.23 -11.59
CA PHE A 365 42.69 20.07 -12.69
C PHE A 365 43.79 20.29 -13.74
N TYR A 366 45.03 19.81 -13.54
CA TYR A 366 46.05 19.84 -14.57
C TYR A 366 45.85 18.69 -15.57
N ARG A 367 44.87 18.87 -16.45
CA ARG A 367 44.34 17.84 -17.36
C ARG A 367 44.52 18.22 -18.83
N ASN A 368 44.46 17.21 -19.70
CA ASN A 368 44.55 17.37 -21.14
C ASN A 368 43.27 18.01 -21.72
N PHE A 369 43.31 18.45 -22.98
CA PHE A 369 42.15 19.08 -23.63
C PHE A 369 40.91 18.16 -23.66
N SER A 370 41.11 16.86 -23.94
CA SER A 370 40.00 15.91 -24.05
C SER A 370 39.23 15.75 -22.74
N ASP A 371 39.93 15.73 -21.60
CA ASP A 371 39.33 15.72 -20.27
C ASP A 371 38.52 17.00 -20.03
N TYR A 372 39.06 18.17 -20.38
CA TYR A 372 38.35 19.46 -20.26
C TYR A 372 37.14 19.58 -21.19
N GLU A 373 37.19 18.97 -22.37
CA GLU A 373 36.08 18.93 -23.32
C GLU A 373 34.95 18.05 -22.79
N ASN A 374 35.29 16.89 -22.23
CA ASN A 374 34.32 15.89 -21.76
C ASN A 374 33.84 16.09 -20.32
N GLY A 375 34.58 16.85 -19.51
CA GLY A 375 34.29 17.02 -18.08
C GLY A 375 34.99 15.97 -17.21
N PHE A 376 35.25 16.34 -15.96
CA PHE A 376 35.91 15.49 -14.98
C PHE A 376 35.55 15.88 -13.55
N GLY A 377 35.89 15.00 -12.60
CA GLY A 377 35.56 15.15 -11.18
C GLY A 377 34.17 14.63 -10.84
N PHE A 378 33.67 15.00 -9.66
CA PHE A 378 32.37 14.56 -9.16
C PHE A 378 31.48 15.77 -8.95
N VAL A 379 30.31 15.80 -9.59
CA VAL A 379 29.38 16.94 -9.51
C VAL A 379 28.91 17.26 -8.08
N SER A 380 28.91 16.28 -7.18
CA SER A 380 28.66 16.49 -5.75
C SER A 380 29.82 17.17 -4.99
N GLY A 381 31.01 17.23 -5.59
CA GLY A 381 32.24 17.78 -5.04
C GLY A 381 32.95 18.70 -6.04
N GLU A 382 34.27 18.56 -6.15
CA GLU A 382 35.05 19.31 -7.14
C GLU A 382 34.90 18.72 -8.53
N HIS A 383 34.64 19.57 -9.51
CA HIS A 383 34.42 19.12 -10.88
C HIS A 383 34.60 20.25 -11.90
N TRP A 384 34.74 19.81 -13.15
CA TRP A 384 34.59 20.59 -14.37
C TRP A 384 33.53 19.91 -15.24
N LEU A 385 32.48 20.63 -15.61
CA LEU A 385 31.33 20.05 -16.30
C LEU A 385 31.68 19.51 -17.69
N GLY A 386 32.60 20.16 -18.41
CA GLY A 386 32.97 19.82 -19.78
C GLY A 386 32.57 20.92 -20.77
N LEU A 387 33.53 21.36 -21.60
CA LEU A 387 33.33 22.48 -22.53
C LEU A 387 32.16 22.24 -23.50
N LYS A 388 31.99 21.00 -23.98
CA LYS A 388 30.90 20.65 -24.89
C LYS A 388 29.53 20.85 -24.25
N TYR A 389 29.37 20.48 -22.98
CA TYR A 389 28.12 20.63 -22.24
C TYR A 389 27.86 22.09 -21.87
N ILE A 390 28.90 22.82 -21.42
CA ILE A 390 28.78 24.25 -21.11
C ILE A 390 28.33 25.02 -22.36
N HIS A 391 28.96 24.76 -23.51
CA HIS A 391 28.58 25.37 -24.79
C HIS A 391 27.11 25.06 -25.14
N GLU A 392 26.70 23.80 -25.07
CA GLU A 392 25.38 23.36 -25.51
C GLU A 392 24.25 23.95 -24.65
N ILE A 393 24.43 23.97 -23.34
CA ILE A 393 23.46 24.57 -22.40
C ILE A 393 23.45 26.10 -22.57
N ALA A 394 24.61 26.74 -22.60
CA ALA A 394 24.70 28.20 -22.72
C ALA A 394 24.21 28.73 -24.08
N SER A 395 24.14 27.89 -25.12
CA SER A 395 23.66 28.28 -26.45
C SER A 395 22.13 28.35 -26.57
N GLN A 396 21.37 27.92 -25.56
CA GLN A 396 19.89 27.96 -25.60
C GLN A 396 19.30 29.36 -25.48
N GLY A 397 20.08 30.33 -25.00
CA GLY A 397 19.58 31.67 -24.75
C GLY A 397 20.66 32.62 -24.27
N VAL A 398 20.23 33.79 -23.81
CA VAL A 398 21.13 34.77 -23.21
C VAL A 398 21.33 34.41 -21.75
N ASN A 399 22.57 34.07 -21.40
CA ASN A 399 22.94 33.66 -20.06
C ASN A 399 23.72 34.77 -19.33
N GLN A 400 23.60 34.82 -18.01
CA GLN A 400 24.53 35.53 -17.13
C GLN A 400 25.51 34.53 -16.54
N PHE A 401 26.76 34.96 -16.40
CA PHE A 401 27.84 34.22 -15.76
C PHE A 401 28.15 34.82 -14.40
N ARG A 402 28.49 33.96 -13.45
CA ARG A 402 28.87 34.33 -12.10
C ARG A 402 30.09 33.56 -11.64
N LEU A 403 31.05 34.30 -11.10
CA LEU A 403 32.25 33.79 -10.43
C LEU A 403 32.13 34.13 -8.95
N ASP A 404 32.20 33.12 -8.08
CA ASP A 404 32.31 33.28 -6.63
C ASP A 404 33.69 32.82 -6.16
N ILE A 405 34.29 33.56 -5.24
CA ILE A 405 35.60 33.25 -4.64
C ILE A 405 35.55 33.35 -3.12
N VAL A 406 36.36 32.53 -2.46
CA VAL A 406 36.65 32.63 -1.03
C VAL A 406 38.16 32.55 -0.84
N ARG A 407 38.74 33.50 -0.10
CA ARG A 407 40.17 33.52 0.26
C ARG A 407 40.41 32.78 1.58
N TYR A 408 41.66 32.44 1.89
CA TYR A 408 41.99 31.74 3.15
C TYR A 408 41.70 32.57 4.40
N ASN A 409 41.76 33.90 4.30
CA ASN A 409 41.34 34.81 5.38
C ASN A 409 39.81 34.85 5.60
N GLY A 410 39.03 34.07 4.84
CA GLY A 410 37.56 33.99 4.93
C GLY A 410 36.80 35.07 4.16
N SER A 411 37.49 36.05 3.57
CA SER A 411 36.84 37.05 2.72
C SER A 411 36.23 36.41 1.48
N LYS A 412 35.03 36.86 1.13
CA LYS A 412 34.27 36.38 -0.03
C LYS A 412 34.21 37.47 -1.09
N GLY A 413 34.20 37.07 -2.35
CA GLY A 413 33.96 37.95 -3.47
C GLY A 413 33.10 37.27 -4.52
N PHE A 414 32.39 38.06 -5.31
CA PHE A 414 31.68 37.59 -6.49
C PHE A 414 31.74 38.59 -7.63
N ASP A 415 31.55 38.10 -8.84
CA ASP A 415 31.47 38.91 -10.04
C ASP A 415 30.47 38.32 -11.05
N VAL A 416 29.56 39.14 -11.57
CA VAL A 416 28.46 38.74 -12.46
C VAL A 416 28.53 39.51 -13.77
N TYR A 417 28.45 38.79 -14.88
CA TYR A 417 28.48 39.33 -16.24
C TYR A 417 27.27 38.86 -17.04
N GLY A 418 26.76 39.71 -17.93
CA GLY A 418 25.73 39.32 -18.89
C GLY A 418 26.31 38.60 -20.11
N ASN A 419 25.44 38.10 -20.98
CA ASN A 419 25.76 37.54 -22.30
C ASN A 419 26.90 36.51 -22.29
N PHE A 420 26.88 35.60 -21.32
CA PHE A 420 27.80 34.50 -21.24
C PHE A 420 27.54 33.47 -22.34
N GLY A 421 28.62 32.96 -22.93
CA GLY A 421 28.58 31.80 -23.80
C GLY A 421 29.97 31.34 -24.18
N LEU A 422 30.04 30.14 -24.77
CA LEU A 422 31.24 29.63 -25.41
C LEU A 422 31.02 29.58 -26.92
N LYS A 423 31.92 30.20 -27.69
CA LYS A 423 31.88 30.06 -29.15
C LYS A 423 32.46 28.69 -29.53
N PRO A 424 31.74 27.87 -30.31
CA PRO A 424 32.26 26.57 -30.73
C PRO A 424 33.40 26.73 -31.73
N GLY A 425 34.23 25.71 -31.82
CA GLY A 425 35.45 25.68 -32.63
C GLY A 425 36.47 24.75 -31.99
N PRO A 426 37.68 24.63 -32.55
CA PRO A 426 38.70 23.70 -32.04
C PRO A 426 39.15 23.99 -30.60
N PHE A 427 38.87 25.19 -30.07
CA PHE A 427 39.42 25.66 -28.79
C PHE A 427 38.41 26.45 -27.93
N TYR A 428 37.10 26.38 -28.16
CA TYR A 428 36.05 27.05 -27.35
C TYR A 428 36.38 28.47 -26.82
N VAL A 429 35.94 29.53 -27.52
CA VAL A 429 36.25 30.91 -27.09
C VAL A 429 35.30 31.38 -25.98
N PHE A 430 35.84 31.89 -24.86
CA PHE A 430 35.04 32.43 -23.75
C PHE A 430 34.50 33.82 -24.05
N LEU A 431 33.19 34.00 -23.90
CA LEU A 431 32.53 35.27 -24.15
C LEU A 431 31.72 35.69 -22.93
N ILE A 432 31.95 36.93 -22.49
CA ILE A 432 31.14 37.63 -21.49
C ILE A 432 30.86 39.06 -21.97
N GLY A 433 29.66 39.53 -21.66
CA GLY A 433 29.20 40.90 -21.90
C GLY A 433 29.51 41.84 -20.73
N ALA A 434 28.67 42.86 -20.57
CA ALA A 434 28.86 43.88 -19.53
C ALA A 434 28.86 43.28 -18.12
N ARG A 435 29.71 43.83 -17.25
CA ARG A 435 29.72 43.55 -15.81
C ARG A 435 28.44 44.09 -15.18
N LEU A 436 27.67 43.23 -14.54
CA LEU A 436 26.34 43.54 -14.00
C LEU A 436 26.38 43.86 -12.50
N ARG A 437 26.98 42.98 -11.69
CA ARG A 437 27.03 43.07 -10.23
C ARG A 437 28.34 42.48 -9.72
N PHE A 438 28.92 43.05 -8.66
CA PHE A 438 30.18 42.55 -8.10
C PHE A 438 30.37 42.96 -6.64
N SER A 439 31.21 42.21 -5.94
CA SER A 439 31.72 42.56 -4.61
C SER A 439 33.05 41.85 -4.36
N GLY A 440 34.06 42.52 -3.83
CA GLY A 440 35.33 41.87 -3.43
C GLY A 440 36.17 41.25 -4.56
N CYS A 441 35.82 41.51 -5.82
CA CYS A 441 36.49 41.05 -7.04
C CYS A 441 36.88 42.23 -7.95
N LYS A 442 38.04 42.14 -8.61
CA LYS A 442 38.43 43.02 -9.72
C LYS A 442 37.58 42.67 -10.97
N SER A 443 37.67 43.41 -12.06
CA SER A 443 36.90 43.08 -13.27
C SER A 443 37.68 42.10 -14.14
N LEU A 444 37.02 41.05 -14.64
CA LEU A 444 37.54 40.12 -15.65
C LEU A 444 37.77 40.79 -17.01
N LEU A 445 37.13 41.95 -17.24
CA LEU A 445 37.29 42.74 -18.47
C LEU A 445 38.42 43.77 -18.39
N ALA A 446 39.03 43.99 -17.21
CA ALA A 446 39.89 45.16 -16.97
C ALA A 446 41.37 44.96 -17.34
N THR A 447 41.79 43.77 -17.79
CA THR A 447 43.19 43.48 -18.11
C THR A 447 43.37 43.30 -19.62
N VAL A 448 44.10 44.23 -20.26
CA VAL A 448 44.37 44.24 -21.71
C VAL A 448 45.08 42.95 -22.18
N HIS A 449 45.90 42.34 -21.32
CA HIS A 449 46.69 41.14 -21.65
C HIS A 449 46.16 39.83 -21.03
N GLY A 450 45.53 39.89 -19.86
CA GLY A 450 45.13 38.69 -19.10
C GLY A 450 43.63 38.41 -19.01
N SER A 451 42.80 39.11 -19.79
CA SER A 451 41.34 38.88 -19.79
C SER A 451 41.00 37.55 -20.45
N PRO A 452 40.15 36.69 -19.83
CA PRO A 452 39.66 35.48 -20.48
C PRO A 452 38.63 35.78 -21.58
N ASN A 453 38.02 36.98 -21.58
CA ASN A 453 37.03 37.34 -22.60
C ASN A 453 37.68 37.44 -23.99
N GLY A 454 37.18 36.65 -24.93
CA GLY A 454 37.70 36.55 -26.29
C GLY A 454 38.87 35.59 -26.46
N ALA A 455 39.39 34.98 -25.39
CA ALA A 455 40.49 34.03 -25.45
C ALA A 455 40.01 32.62 -25.78
N SER A 456 40.87 31.86 -26.46
CA SER A 456 40.68 30.43 -26.70
C SER A 456 41.09 29.63 -25.46
N PHE A 457 40.52 28.44 -25.30
CA PHE A 457 40.85 27.51 -24.23
C PHE A 457 42.13 26.74 -24.57
N SER A 458 43.09 26.77 -23.65
CA SER A 458 44.39 26.11 -23.79
C SER A 458 44.62 25.13 -22.65
N THR A 459 45.34 24.06 -22.95
CA THR A 459 45.79 23.02 -22.00
C THR A 459 47.25 22.69 -22.29
N PHE A 460 47.90 21.90 -21.42
CA PHE A 460 49.33 21.61 -21.59
C PHE A 460 49.67 20.88 -22.90
N ASP A 461 48.73 20.11 -23.45
CA ASP A 461 48.86 19.36 -24.69
C ASP A 461 48.25 20.06 -25.91
N GLN A 462 47.54 21.18 -25.71
CA GLN A 462 46.89 21.93 -26.76
C GLN A 462 47.02 23.43 -26.50
N ASP A 463 48.03 24.04 -27.13
CA ASP A 463 48.34 25.46 -27.04
C ASP A 463 47.49 26.26 -28.04
N ALA A 464 46.63 27.11 -27.50
CA ALA A 464 45.81 28.06 -28.24
C ALA A 464 45.81 29.45 -27.59
N ASP A 465 46.78 29.70 -26.72
CA ASP A 465 46.86 30.96 -25.99
C ASP A 465 47.54 32.06 -26.82
N GLY A 466 47.55 33.28 -26.29
CA GLY A 466 48.11 34.44 -26.96
C GLY A 466 49.59 34.66 -26.70
N TYR A 467 50.23 33.83 -25.86
CA TYR A 467 51.61 34.06 -25.44
C TYR A 467 52.61 33.43 -26.43
N VAL A 468 53.42 34.29 -27.05
CA VAL A 468 54.38 33.84 -28.07
C VAL A 468 55.59 33.12 -27.44
N GLY A 469 55.81 33.28 -26.13
CA GLY A 469 57.00 32.77 -25.42
C GLY A 469 56.89 31.33 -24.91
N GLY A 470 55.73 30.67 -25.07
CA GLY A 470 55.48 29.32 -24.60
C GLY A 470 53.99 29.08 -24.29
N ASN A 471 53.67 27.96 -23.67
CA ASN A 471 52.29 27.59 -23.37
C ASN A 471 51.93 27.99 -21.92
N CYS A 472 50.99 28.91 -21.76
CA CYS A 472 50.52 29.39 -20.46
C CYS A 472 49.91 28.30 -19.60
N ALA A 473 49.21 27.33 -20.19
CA ALA A 473 48.66 26.20 -19.45
C ALA A 473 49.74 25.33 -18.79
N VAL A 474 50.96 25.30 -19.35
CA VAL A 474 52.12 24.63 -18.74
C VAL A 474 52.66 25.44 -17.57
N PHE A 475 52.79 26.76 -17.71
CA PHE A 475 53.29 27.63 -16.64
C PHE A 475 52.32 27.71 -15.45
N ASP A 476 51.03 27.93 -15.74
CA ASP A 476 49.96 28.09 -14.76
C ASP A 476 49.41 26.74 -14.25
N HIS A 477 49.90 25.61 -14.77
CA HIS A 477 49.45 24.26 -14.40
C HIS A 477 47.93 24.08 -14.44
N SER A 478 47.28 24.62 -15.47
CA SER A 478 45.82 24.57 -15.59
C SER A 478 45.31 24.71 -17.01
N GLY A 479 44.18 24.06 -17.31
CA GLY A 479 43.40 24.38 -18.49
C GLY A 479 42.54 25.61 -18.25
N TRP A 480 42.66 26.63 -19.10
CA TRP A 480 41.90 27.87 -18.98
C TRP A 480 41.85 28.65 -20.30
N TRP A 481 41.00 29.67 -20.34
CA TRP A 481 41.00 30.69 -21.41
C TRP A 481 42.17 31.65 -21.20
N HIS A 482 43.38 31.14 -21.42
CA HIS A 482 44.63 31.87 -21.34
C HIS A 482 44.78 32.79 -22.54
N ASN A 483 45.09 34.06 -22.29
CA ASN A 483 45.42 35.02 -23.35
C ASN A 483 46.94 35.20 -23.38
N ASP A 484 47.48 36.35 -23.02
CA ASP A 484 48.93 36.52 -22.76
C ASP A 484 49.24 36.02 -21.32
N CYS A 485 48.95 34.73 -21.13
CA CYS A 485 48.67 34.06 -19.85
C CYS A 485 47.53 34.73 -19.08
N SER A 486 47.24 34.29 -17.86
CA SER A 486 46.13 34.85 -17.10
C SER A 486 46.54 35.42 -15.75
N THR A 487 45.92 36.55 -15.41
CA THR A 487 45.96 37.09 -14.04
C THR A 487 45.01 36.34 -13.11
N LEU A 488 44.16 35.48 -13.67
CA LEU A 488 43.18 34.66 -12.99
C LEU A 488 43.42 33.20 -13.38
N ASN A 489 43.73 32.36 -12.38
CA ASN A 489 43.92 30.95 -12.58
C ASN A 489 42.99 30.18 -11.65
N PRO A 490 41.68 30.05 -11.95
CA PRO A 490 40.71 29.41 -11.06
C PRO A 490 40.84 27.88 -11.09
N ASN A 491 41.55 27.35 -12.09
CA ASN A 491 41.78 25.93 -12.29
C ASN A 491 43.20 25.50 -11.87
N GLY A 492 43.98 26.40 -11.26
CA GLY A 492 45.33 26.11 -10.80
C GLY A 492 45.41 25.11 -9.66
N LEU A 493 46.63 24.85 -9.21
CA LEU A 493 46.94 23.93 -8.13
C LEU A 493 46.28 24.37 -6.82
N TYR A 494 45.65 23.43 -6.12
CA TYR A 494 45.04 23.69 -4.82
C TYR A 494 46.10 23.61 -3.72
N LEU A 495 46.80 24.73 -3.48
CA LEU A 495 47.90 24.81 -2.51
C LEU A 495 47.61 25.89 -1.45
N PRO A 496 47.14 25.52 -0.25
CA PRO A 496 46.83 26.46 0.82
C PRO A 496 48.01 27.33 1.23
N GLY A 497 47.81 28.66 1.28
CA GLY A 497 48.80 29.63 1.77
C GLY A 497 49.97 29.90 0.83
N GLN A 498 49.94 29.41 -0.42
CA GLN A 498 50.94 29.70 -1.44
C GLN A 498 50.53 30.90 -2.31
N THR A 499 51.52 31.57 -2.90
CA THR A 499 51.34 32.77 -3.75
C THR A 499 51.95 32.63 -5.14
N ASN A 500 52.31 31.41 -5.54
CA ASN A 500 52.93 31.13 -6.85
C ASN A 500 51.89 31.29 -7.98
N ASP A 501 52.37 31.46 -9.21
CA ASP A 501 51.48 31.72 -10.37
C ASP A 501 50.62 30.50 -10.78
N ASP A 502 51.12 29.30 -10.48
CA ASP A 502 50.50 28.00 -10.73
C ASP A 502 49.36 27.65 -9.76
N VAL A 503 49.18 28.42 -8.68
CA VAL A 503 48.13 28.15 -7.69
C VAL A 503 46.78 28.71 -8.13
N MET A 504 45.72 28.13 -7.59
CA MET A 504 44.37 28.65 -7.75
C MET A 504 44.29 30.09 -7.22
N ARG A 505 44.26 31.10 -8.09
CA ARG A 505 44.44 32.52 -7.70
C ARG A 505 43.54 33.48 -8.46
N TYR A 506 43.37 34.67 -7.90
CA TYR A 506 42.60 35.76 -8.48
C TYR A 506 43.38 37.08 -8.47
N ALA A 507 43.69 37.61 -9.65
CA ALA A 507 44.29 38.91 -9.89
C ALA A 507 45.60 39.21 -9.13
N GLY A 508 46.51 38.23 -9.09
CA GLY A 508 47.83 38.32 -8.45
C GLY A 508 47.81 38.31 -6.92
N GLU A 509 46.69 37.95 -6.30
CA GLU A 509 46.54 37.82 -4.85
C GLU A 509 46.88 36.39 -4.37
N GLU A 510 46.94 36.19 -3.05
CA GLU A 510 47.15 34.88 -2.42
C GLU A 510 46.18 33.81 -2.97
N GLY A 511 46.62 32.55 -2.92
CA GLY A 511 45.81 31.42 -3.33
C GLY A 511 44.40 31.44 -2.73
N LEU A 512 43.41 31.04 -3.53
CA LEU A 512 42.02 30.96 -3.14
C LEU A 512 41.78 29.69 -2.30
N LYS A 513 40.84 29.79 -1.36
CA LYS A 513 40.33 28.64 -0.60
C LYS A 513 39.24 27.91 -1.36
N SER A 514 38.40 28.63 -2.10
CA SER A 514 37.42 28.06 -3.00
C SER A 514 37.09 28.98 -4.17
N THR A 515 36.68 28.40 -5.29
CA THR A 515 36.06 29.12 -6.40
C THR A 515 34.91 28.31 -6.97
N THR A 516 33.88 29.01 -7.44
CA THR A 516 32.73 28.42 -8.11
C THR A 516 32.43 29.26 -9.34
N LEU A 517 32.30 28.60 -10.50
CA LEU A 517 31.85 29.21 -11.74
C LEU A 517 30.48 28.64 -12.10
N MET A 518 29.53 29.53 -12.37
CA MET A 518 28.15 29.15 -12.67
C MET A 518 27.51 30.11 -13.67
N PHE A 519 26.47 29.64 -14.34
CA PHE A 519 25.68 30.46 -15.24
C PHE A 519 24.20 30.11 -15.15
N LYS A 520 23.35 31.05 -15.55
CA LYS A 520 21.91 30.84 -15.70
C LYS A 520 21.34 31.77 -16.77
N PRO A 521 20.17 31.47 -17.34
CA PRO A 521 19.43 32.40 -18.20
C PRO A 521 19.17 33.76 -17.51
N ILE A 522 19.06 34.82 -18.32
CA ILE A 522 18.69 36.18 -17.88
C ILE A 522 17.18 36.38 -17.91
#